data_AF-A0A973TMH3-F1
#
_entry.id   AF-A0A973TMH3-F1
#
_cell.length_a   1.000
_cell.length_b   1.000
_cell.length_c   1.000
_cell.angle_alpha   90.00
_cell.angle_beta   90.00
_cell.angle_gamma   90.00
#
_symmetry.space_group_name_H-M   'P 1'
#
loop_
_entity.id
_entity.type
_entity.pdbx_description
1 polymer ?
#
loop_
_entity_poly.entity_id
_entity_poly.type
_entity_poly.pdbx_seq_one_letter_code
_entity_poly.pdbx_strand_id
1 'polypeptide(L)' 'LAAQDDDAALKATFAPIAKALTDNEAKIVEELNSVQGSAVDIGGYYRPDMAKLSKAMRPSATLNAAIDKLA' A
#
# COMPACT_ATOMS: atom_id res chain seq x y z
N LEU A 1 6.25 -7.66 13.74
CA LEU A 1 5.01 -8.49 13.76
C LEU A 1 5.27 -9.90 13.24
N ALA A 2 5.83 -10.08 12.04
CA ALA A 2 6.16 -11.43 11.53
C ALA A 2 7.37 -12.10 12.22
N ALA A 3 8.28 -11.33 12.82
CA ALA A 3 9.51 -11.83 13.45
C ALA A 3 9.47 -11.91 14.98
N GLN A 4 8.39 -11.46 15.63
CA GLN A 4 8.26 -11.53 17.10
C GLN A 4 7.74 -12.90 17.54
N ASP A 5 7.89 -13.21 18.83
CA ASP A 5 7.50 -14.49 19.45
C ASP A 5 6.55 -14.32 20.66
N ASP A 6 6.09 -13.11 20.94
CA ASP A 6 5.16 -12.78 22.04
C ASP A 6 3.70 -13.18 21.72
N ASP A 7 3.32 -13.16 20.43
CA ASP A 7 1.98 -13.48 19.95
C ASP A 7 2.05 -14.31 18.66
N ALA A 8 1.76 -15.61 18.78
CA ALA A 8 1.79 -16.55 17.67
C ALA A 8 0.71 -16.26 16.60
N ALA A 9 -0.47 -15.77 17.00
CA ALA A 9 -1.55 -15.47 16.07
C ALA A 9 -1.22 -14.23 15.22
N LEU A 10 -0.66 -13.20 15.87
CA LEU A 10 -0.18 -12.00 15.21
C LEU A 10 1.00 -12.32 14.27
N LYS A 11 1.91 -13.19 14.70
CA LYS A 11 3.00 -13.69 13.84
C LYS A 11 2.46 -14.37 12.59
N ALA A 12 1.52 -15.30 12.74
CA ALA A 12 0.92 -16.04 11.65
C ALA A 12 0.18 -15.13 10.67
N THR A 13 -0.53 -14.12 11.19
CA THR A 13 -1.26 -13.13 10.37
C THR A 13 -0.30 -12.28 9.51
N PHE A 14 0.79 -11.81 10.10
CA PHE A 14 1.71 -10.88 9.41
C PHE A 14 2.80 -11.57 8.59
N ALA A 15 3.09 -12.86 8.81
CA ALA A 15 4.08 -13.61 8.05
C ALA A 15 3.86 -13.57 6.52
N PRO A 16 2.67 -13.89 5.97
CA PRO A 16 2.45 -13.84 4.51
C PRO A 16 2.50 -12.42 3.95
N ILE A 17 2.09 -11.41 4.74
CA ILE A 17 2.11 -10.00 4.35
C ILE A 17 3.55 -9.49 4.28
N ALA A 18 4.35 -9.77 5.32
CA ALA A 18 5.76 -9.42 5.35
C ALA A 18 6.50 -10.04 4.15
N LYS A 19 6.25 -11.33 3.86
CA LYS A 19 6.81 -11.97 2.67
C LYS A 19 6.38 -11.27 1.38
N ALA A 20 5.09 -10.99 1.20
CA ALA A 20 4.59 -10.34 -0.01
C ALA A 20 5.21 -8.94 -0.22
N LEU A 21 5.36 -8.16 0.85
CA LEU A 21 5.98 -6.83 0.79
C LEU A 21 7.47 -6.92 0.48
N THR A 22 8.22 -7.82 1.14
CA THR A 22 9.65 -8.01 0.89
C THR A 22 9.92 -8.52 -0.53
N ASP A 23 9.16 -9.52 -1.00
CA ASP A 23 9.34 -10.08 -2.34
C ASP A 23 9.03 -9.06 -3.46
N ASN A 24 8.20 -8.04 -3.18
CA ASN A 24 7.74 -7.05 -4.18
C ASN A 24 8.24 -5.63 -3.93
N GLU A 25 9.19 -5.41 -3.01
CA GLU A 25 9.64 -4.08 -2.60
C GLU A 25 10.01 -3.19 -3.80
N ALA A 26 10.88 -3.68 -4.68
CA ALA A 26 11.34 -2.92 -5.85
C ALA A 26 10.19 -2.52 -6.78
N LYS A 27 9.25 -3.43 -7.02
CA LYS A 27 8.07 -3.17 -7.85
C LYS A 27 7.14 -2.14 -7.21
N ILE A 28 6.93 -2.23 -5.89
CA ILE A 28 6.11 -1.26 -5.15
C ILE A 28 6.73 0.14 -5.27
N VAL A 29 8.04 0.25 -5.06
CA VAL A 29 8.76 1.54 -5.17
C VAL A 29 8.69 2.09 -6.60
N GLU A 30 8.83 1.24 -7.62
CA GLU A 30 8.66 1.63 -9.01
C GLU A 30 7.24 2.16 -9.29
N GLU A 31 6.20 1.44 -8.87
CA GLU A 31 4.80 1.86 -9.02
C GLU A 31 4.55 3.23 -8.35
N LEU A 32 5.09 3.44 -7.15
CA LEU A 32 4.98 4.72 -6.42
C LEU A 32 5.74 5.87 -7.10
N ASN A 33 6.90 5.59 -7.70
CA ASN A 33 7.71 6.60 -8.38
C ASN A 33 7.16 6.94 -9.78
N SER A 34 6.53 5.98 -10.46
CA SER A 34 6.05 6.13 -11.84
C SER A 34 5.00 7.25 -12.02
N VAL A 35 4.30 7.63 -10.95
CA VAL A 35 3.27 8.66 -10.98
C VAL A 35 3.80 10.07 -10.68
N GLN A 36 5.08 10.22 -10.33
CA GLN A 36 5.66 11.51 -9.95
C GLN A 36 5.88 12.42 -11.15
N GLY A 37 6.03 13.73 -10.88
CA GLY A 37 6.33 14.74 -11.90
C GLY A 37 5.14 15.19 -12.76
N SER A 38 3.94 14.63 -12.52
CA SER A 38 2.72 14.98 -13.22
C SER A 38 1.73 15.73 -12.32
N ALA A 39 0.96 16.66 -12.90
CA ALA A 39 -0.15 17.28 -12.19
C ALA A 39 -1.26 16.24 -11.90
N VAL A 40 -1.87 16.32 -10.72
CA VAL A 40 -2.92 15.39 -10.29
C VAL A 40 -4.19 16.16 -9.95
N ASP A 41 -5.31 15.79 -10.58
CA ASP A 41 -6.63 16.31 -10.25
C ASP A 41 -7.27 15.47 -9.13
N ILE A 42 -7.43 16.09 -7.96
CA ILE A 42 -8.10 15.50 -6.80
C ILE A 42 -9.57 15.96 -6.66
N GLY A 43 -10.11 16.71 -7.63
CA GLY A 43 -11.53 17.10 -7.67
C GLY A 43 -11.96 18.16 -6.65
N GLY A 44 -11.03 18.95 -6.11
CA GLY A 44 -11.28 20.01 -5.14
C GLY A 44 -10.02 20.41 -4.38
N TYR A 45 -10.11 21.38 -3.48
CA TYR A 45 -8.99 21.80 -2.63
C TYR A 45 -9.28 21.55 -1.14
N TYR A 46 -10.20 22.31 -0.55
CA TYR A 46 -10.58 22.13 0.87
C TYR A 46 -11.41 20.86 1.12
N ARG A 47 -12.12 20.37 0.10
CA ARG A 47 -12.93 19.16 0.13
C ARG A 47 -12.78 18.43 -1.21
N PRO A 48 -11.70 17.66 -1.40
CA PRO A 48 -11.47 16.93 -2.64
C PRO A 48 -12.49 15.81 -2.82
N ASP A 49 -12.57 15.29 -4.05
CA ASP A 49 -13.29 14.06 -4.33
C ASP A 49 -12.52 12.88 -3.72
N MET A 50 -13.17 12.13 -2.83
CA MET A 50 -12.50 11.07 -2.08
C MET A 50 -12.09 9.88 -2.94
N ALA A 51 -12.79 9.60 -4.04
CA ALA A 51 -12.42 8.53 -4.96
C ALA A 51 -11.17 8.92 -5.76
N LYS A 52 -11.12 10.16 -6.27
CA LYS A 52 -9.94 10.71 -6.94
C LYS A 52 -8.74 10.77 -6.01
N LEU A 53 -8.94 11.28 -4.79
CA LEU A 53 -7.88 11.37 -3.79
C LEU A 53 -7.35 9.99 -3.41
N SER A 54 -8.25 9.01 -3.15
CA SER A 54 -7.84 7.65 -2.80
C SER A 54 -7.01 7.01 -3.90
N LYS A 55 -7.43 7.16 -5.17
CA LYS A 55 -6.68 6.64 -6.32
C LYS A 55 -5.31 7.31 -6.48
N ALA A 56 -5.23 8.63 -6.29
CA ALA A 56 -3.98 9.38 -6.36
C ALA A 56 -3.00 8.99 -5.25
N MET A 57 -3.49 8.79 -4.02
CA MET A 57 -2.66 8.50 -2.84
C MET A 57 -2.31 7.02 -2.68
N ARG A 58 -3.02 6.12 -3.37
CA ARG A 58 -2.78 4.67 -3.37
C ARG A 58 -2.46 4.14 -4.78
N PRO A 59 -1.43 4.65 -5.47
CA PRO A 59 -1.19 4.32 -6.88
C PRO A 59 -0.60 2.92 -7.09
N SER A 60 0.04 2.34 -6.06
CA SER A 60 0.61 1.00 -6.14
C SER A 60 -0.45 -0.07 -5.93
N ALA A 61 -0.86 -0.70 -7.03
CA ALA A 61 -1.77 -1.85 -6.99
C ALA A 61 -1.17 -3.04 -6.22
N THR A 62 0.16 -3.23 -6.33
CA THR A 62 0.86 -4.32 -5.63
C THR A 62 0.83 -4.11 -4.11
N LEU A 63 1.10 -2.89 -3.64
CA LEU A 63 1.00 -2.55 -2.22
C LEU A 63 -0.44 -2.66 -1.71
N ASN A 64 -1.41 -2.12 -2.46
CA ASN A 64 -2.82 -2.19 -2.07
C ASN A 64 -3.29 -3.63 -1.90
N ALA A 65 -2.98 -4.51 -2.85
CA ALA A 65 -3.35 -5.92 -2.78
C ALA A 65 -2.68 -6.66 -1.61
N ALA A 66 -1.48 -6.23 -1.17
CA ALA A 66 -0.83 -6.81 0.00
C ALA A 66 -1.51 -6.39 1.31
N ILE A 67 -1.94 -5.13 1.41
CA ILE A 67 -2.63 -4.58 2.59
C ILE A 67 -4.07 -5.08 2.67
N ASP A 68 -4.79 -5.16 1.55
CA ASP A 68 -6.19 -5.57 1.52
C ASP A 68 -6.39 -7.04 1.97
N LYS A 69 -5.32 -7.86 2.02
CA LYS A 69 -5.33 -9.20 2.62
C LYS A 69 -5.45 -9.21 4.15
N LEU A 70 -5.25 -8.07 4.80
CA LEU A 70 -5.38 -7.90 6.25
C LEU A 70 -6.82 -7.50 6.65
N ALA A 71 -7.67 -7.12 5.68
CA ALA A 71 -9.03 -6.64 5.88
C ALA A 71 -10.07 -7.76 5.83
#